data_AF-A0AAI9Y4Q6-F1
#
_entry.id   AF-A0AAI9Y4Q6-F1
#
_cell.length_a   1.000
_cell.length_b   1.000
_cell.length_c   1.000
_cell.angle_alpha   90.00
_cell.angle_beta   90.00
_cell.angle_gamma   90.00
#
_symmetry.space_group_name_H-M   'P 1'
#
loop_
_entity.id
_entity.type
_entity.pdbx_description
1 polymer ?
#
loop_
_entity_poly.entity_id
_entity_poly.type
_entity_poly.pdbx_seq_one_letter_code
_entity_poly.pdbx_strand_id
1 'polypeptide(L)' 'MVAFTPKEARLKPSMQVDAVRQKPMEIEVILGNPIKTAKKLGVLVPTLEFLYSLLETKQWSFLNLEE' A
#
# COMPACT_ATOMS: atom_id res chain seq x y z
N MET A 1 -5.93 4.70 -23.93
CA MET A 1 -6.43 5.69 -22.96
C MET A 1 -7.60 5.04 -22.24
N VAL A 2 -7.47 4.76 -20.94
CA VAL A 2 -8.55 4.13 -20.17
C VAL A 2 -9.69 5.14 -20.09
N ALA A 3 -10.81 4.79 -20.71
CA ALA A 3 -12.04 5.56 -20.64
C ALA A 3 -12.42 5.76 -19.16
N PHE A 4 -12.70 7.01 -18.84
CA PHE A 4 -13.10 7.55 -17.55
C PHE A 4 -13.95 6.55 -16.75
N THR A 5 -13.35 5.89 -15.76
CA THR A 5 -14.08 5.02 -14.84
C THR A 5 -15.19 5.84 -14.18
N PRO A 6 -16.46 5.43 -14.29
CA PRO A 6 -17.57 6.17 -13.70
C PRO A 6 -17.33 6.38 -12.21
N LYS A 7 -17.68 7.56 -11.68
CA LYS A 7 -17.52 7.89 -10.24
C LYS A 7 -18.27 6.90 -9.34
N GLU A 8 -19.31 6.29 -9.89
CA GLU A 8 -20.19 5.32 -9.26
C GLU A 8 -19.59 3.91 -9.23
N ALA A 9 -18.59 3.63 -10.09
CA ALA A 9 -17.86 2.37 -10.08
C ALA A 9 -16.91 2.35 -8.87
N ARG A 10 -17.44 1.96 -7.71
CA ARG A 10 -16.66 1.70 -6.49
C ARG A 10 -15.77 0.48 -6.69
N LEU A 11 -14.65 0.67 -7.39
CA LEU A 11 -13.62 -0.35 -7.49
C LEU A 11 -12.84 -0.38 -6.18
N LYS A 12 -12.67 -1.59 -5.63
CA LYS A 12 -11.76 -1.80 -4.51
C LYS A 12 -10.33 -1.54 -4.98
N PRO A 13 -9.51 -0.76 -4.24
CA PRO A 13 -8.09 -0.61 -4.53
C PRO A 13 -7.40 -1.98 -4.63
N SER A 14 -6.44 -2.12 -5.54
CA SER A 14 -5.72 -3.39 -5.77
C SER A 14 -5.09 -3.95 -4.49
N MET A 15 -4.35 -3.14 -3.74
CA MET A 15 -3.76 -3.56 -2.45
C MET A 15 -4.81 -4.03 -1.42
N GLN A 16 -6.03 -3.46 -1.45
CA GLN A 16 -7.11 -3.96 -0.60
C GLN A 16 -7.59 -5.34 -1.06
N VAL A 17 -7.68 -5.55 -2.37
CA VAL A 17 -7.99 -6.87 -2.95
C VAL A 17 -6.90 -7.88 -2.59
N ASP A 18 -5.63 -7.50 -2.63
CA ASP A 18 -4.50 -8.35 -2.23
C ASP A 18 -4.57 -8.72 -0.75
N ALA A 19 -4.81 -7.76 0.15
CA ALA A 19 -4.97 -8.02 1.57
C ALA A 19 -6.14 -8.97 1.88
N VAL A 20 -7.29 -8.80 1.21
CA VAL A 20 -8.45 -9.69 1.35
C VAL A 20 -8.14 -11.10 0.86
N ARG A 21 -7.31 -11.22 -0.18
CA ARG A 21 -6.88 -12.50 -0.75
C ARG A 21 -5.60 -13.05 -0.10
N GLN A 22 -5.13 -12.40 0.97
CA GLN A 22 -3.90 -12.75 1.68
C GLN A 22 -2.68 -12.88 0.75
N LYS A 23 -2.61 -12.01 -0.26
CA LYS A 23 -1.49 -11.90 -1.19
C LYS A 23 -0.55 -10.76 -0.77
N PRO A 24 0.73 -10.82 -1.13
CA PRO A 24 1.63 -9.69 -0.99
C PRO A 24 1.07 -8.46 -1.71
N MET A 25 1.03 -7.32 -1.00
CA MET A 25 0.64 -6.01 -1.50
C MET A 25 1.88 -5.27 -2.06
N GLU A 26 1.66 -4.30 -2.94
CA GLU A 26 2.72 -3.47 -3.55
C GLU A 26 3.26 -2.35 -2.63
N ILE A 27 3.48 -2.64 -1.34
CA ILE A 27 3.85 -1.64 -0.31
C ILE A 27 5.19 -0.95 -0.65
N GLU A 28 6.21 -1.71 -1.03
CA GLU A 28 7.54 -1.16 -1.35
C GLU A 28 7.50 -0.19 -2.53
N VAL A 29 6.76 -0.55 -3.58
CA VAL A 29 6.74 0.22 -4.81
C VAL A 29 5.91 1.48 -4.65
N ILE A 30 4.76 1.39 -3.97
CA ILE A 30 3.81 2.50 -3.83
C ILE A 30 4.19 3.44 -2.67
N LEU A 31 4.65 2.92 -1.52
CA LEU A 31 4.99 3.74 -0.34
C LEU A 31 6.50 3.81 -0.09
N GLY A 32 7.19 2.66 -0.16
CA GLY A 32 8.62 2.57 0.15
C GLY A 32 9.49 3.46 -0.75
N ASN A 33 9.24 3.46 -2.06
CA ASN A 33 10.00 4.27 -3.04
C ASN A 33 9.84 5.79 -2.81
N PRO A 34 8.62 6.34 -2.63
CA PRO A 34 8.45 7.72 -2.21
C PRO A 34 9.14 8.06 -0.90
N ILE A 35 9.06 7.21 0.13
CA ILE A 35 9.73 7.43 1.42
C ILE A 35 11.26 7.49 1.25
N LYS A 36 11.85 6.54 0.51
CA LYS A 36 13.28 6.51 0.20
C LYS A 36 13.71 7.78 -0.54
N THR A 37 12.86 8.30 -1.43
CA THR A 37 13.13 9.54 -2.17
C THR A 37 13.00 10.76 -1.27
N ALA A 38 11.95 10.86 -0.46
CA ALA A 38 11.73 11.93 0.50
C ALA A 38 12.90 12.07 1.48
N LYS A 39 13.40 10.93 2.00
CA LYS A 39 14.59 10.88 2.86
C LYS A 39 15.83 11.46 2.19
N LYS A 40 16.08 11.13 0.91
CA LYS A 40 17.22 11.68 0.14
C LYS A 40 17.11 13.19 -0.06
N LEU A 41 15.89 13.71 -0.16
CA LEU A 41 15.61 15.13 -0.37
C LEU A 41 15.39 15.91 0.94
N GLY A 42 15.47 15.27 2.10
CA GLY A 42 15.20 15.91 3.39
C GLY A 42 13.74 16.33 3.59
N VAL A 43 12.80 15.72 2.85
CA VAL A 43 11.36 16.00 2.95
C VAL A 43 10.72 15.07 3.97
N LEU A 44 10.03 15.62 4.96
CA LEU A 44 9.28 14.84 5.95
C LEU A 44 8.00 14.29 5.34
N VAL A 45 7.75 12.99 5.53
CA VAL A 45 6.55 12.30 5.03
C VAL A 45 5.90 11.41 6.10
N PRO A 46 5.58 11.96 7.29
CA PRO A 46 5.18 11.16 8.45
C PRO A 46 3.92 10.32 8.21
N THR A 47 2.97 10.81 7.41
CA THR A 47 1.77 10.04 7.03
C THR A 47 2.11 8.83 6.18
N LEU A 48 3.05 8.94 5.24
CA LEU A 48 3.48 7.82 4.41
C LEU A 48 4.24 6.79 5.24
N GLU A 49 5.13 7.25 6.13
CA GLU A 49 5.87 6.37 7.05
C GLU A 49 4.93 5.57 7.96
N PHE A 50 3.92 6.24 8.54
CA PHE A 50 2.92 5.56 9.37
C PHE A 50 2.12 4.52 8.58
N LEU A 51 1.64 4.87 7.37
CA LEU A 51 0.90 3.95 6.51
C LEU A 51 1.76 2.77 6.05
N TYR A 52 3.04 3.01 5.75
CA TYR A 52 4.00 1.97 5.39
C TYR A 52 4.12 0.93 6.50
N SER A 53 4.39 1.37 7.74
CA SER A 53 4.51 0.45 8.89
C SER A 53 3.21 -0.28 9.19
N LEU A 54 2.07 0.39 9.09
CA LEU A 54 0.75 -0.22 9.32
C LEU A 54 0.45 -1.32 8.29
N LEU A 55 0.72 -1.05 7.01
CA LEU A 55 0.46 -1.99 5.93
C LEU A 55 1.44 -3.17 5.95
N GLU A 56 2.72 -2.94 6.27
CA GLU A 56 3.67 -4.03 6.49
C GLU A 56 3.22 -4.94 7.63
N THR A 57 2.79 -4.35 8.75
CA THR A 57 2.28 -5.12 9.90
C THR A 57 1.02 -5.91 9.53
N LYS A 58 0.10 -5.28 8.79
CA LYS A 58 -1.11 -5.96 8.32
C LYS A 58 -0.77 -7.12 7.38
N GLN A 59 0.16 -6.91 6.45
CA GLN A 59 0.64 -7.96 5.55
C GLN A 59 1.29 -9.11 6.32
N TRP A 60 2.20 -8.78 7.23
CA TRP A 60 2.85 -9.75 8.08
C TRP A 60 1.83 -10.63 8.81
N SER A 61 0.76 -10.03 9.35
CA SER A 61 -0.29 -10.77 10.05
C SER A 61 -0.94 -11.85 9.19
N PHE A 62 -1.25 -11.61 7.92
CA PHE A 62 -1.95 -12.63 7.12
C PHE A 62 -1.02 -13.55 6.33
N LEU A 63 0.27 -13.22 6.23
CA LEU A 63 1.26 -14.10 5.59
C LEU A 63 1.97 -15.03 6.59
N ASN A 64 1.96 -14.70 7.89
CA ASN A 64 2.71 -15.44 8.91
C ASN A 64 1.84 -15.97 10.06
N LEU A 65 0.54 -15.67 10.09
CA LEU A 65 -0.41 -16.36 10.96
C LEU A 65 -1.01 -17.54 10.19
N GLU A 66 -0.26 -18.65 10.16
CA GLU A 66 -0.85 -19.97 9.94
C GLU A 66 -1.27 -20.52 11.31
N GLU A 67 -2.56 -20.82 11.47
CA GLU A 67 -3.06 -21.87 12.40
C GLU A 67 -3.34 -23.13 11.59
#